data_AF-A0A353NN27-F1
#
_entry.id   AF-A0A353NN27-F1
#
_cell.length_a   1.000
_cell.length_b   1.000
_cell.length_c   1.000
_cell.angle_alpha   90.00
_cell.angle_beta   90.00
_cell.angle_gamma   90.00
#
_symmetry.space_group_name_H-M   'P 1'
#
loop_
_entity.id
_entity.type
_entity.pdbx_description
1 polymer ?
#
loop_
_entity_poly.entity_id
_entity_poly.type
_entity_poly.pdbx_seq_one_letter_code
_entity_poly.pdbx_strand_id
1 'polypeptide(L)' 'EQVITTLEMRMKCGIGKCGRCNIGSKFICLDGPVFSLAELRDLPPEW' A
#
# COMPACT_ATOMS: atom_id res chain seq x y z
N GLU A 1 8.32 7.78 18.22
CA GLU A 1 9.23 7.03 17.32
C GLU A 1 8.59 6.98 15.94
N GLN A 2 9.27 7.42 14.88
CA GLN A 2 8.71 7.45 13.53
C GLN A 2 9.11 6.18 12.78
N VAL A 3 8.25 5.16 12.83
CA VAL A 3 8.46 3.91 12.10
C VAL A 3 7.86 4.06 10.69
N ILE A 4 8.71 3.91 9.68
CA ILE A 4 8.35 3.98 8.26
C ILE A 4 8.87 2.70 7.62
N THR A 5 8.05 2.07 6.79
CA THR A 5 8.42 0.84 6.09
C THR A 5 7.89 0.85 4.66
N THR A 6 8.41 -0.06 3.84
CA THR A 6 7.95 -0.26 2.47
C THR A 6 7.06 -1.51 2.38
N LEU A 7 5.92 -1.40 1.70
CA LEU A 7 5.05 -2.50 1.35
C LEU A 7 5.29 -2.97 -0.07
N GLU A 8 5.28 -4.28 -0.26
CA GLU A 8 5.46 -4.95 -1.53
C GLU A 8 4.19 -5.75 -1.88
N MET A 9 3.63 -5.54 -3.07
CA MET A 9 2.56 -6.37 -3.64
C MET A 9 2.89 -6.75 -5.07
N ARG A 10 2.17 -7.75 -5.59
CA ARG A 10 2.22 -8.12 -7.01
C ARG A 10 1.61 -7.02 -7.90
N MET A 11 2.45 -6.06 -8.27
CA MET A 11 2.10 -5.04 -9.25
C MET A 11 2.01 -5.62 -10.67
N LYS A 12 1.10 -5.08 -11.48
CA LYS A 12 1.01 -5.37 -12.92
C LYS A 12 1.09 -4.11 -13.78
N CYS A 13 0.26 -3.09 -13.48
CA CYS A 13 0.22 -1.88 -14.30
C CYS A 13 1.07 -0.72 -13.78
N GLY A 14 1.37 -0.63 -12.49
CA GLY A 14 2.11 0.49 -11.89
C GLY A 14 1.40 1.86 -11.90
N ILE A 15 0.24 1.99 -12.56
CA ILE A 15 -0.47 3.26 -12.77
C ILE A 15 -1.92 3.26 -12.23
N GLY A 16 -2.25 2.39 -11.28
CA GLY A 16 -3.59 2.28 -10.67
C GLY A 16 -4.70 1.69 -11.55
N LYS A 17 -4.43 1.36 -12.81
CA LYS A 17 -5.45 0.86 -13.76
C LYS A 17 -5.92 -0.58 -13.49
N CYS A 18 -5.05 -1.47 -13.02
CA CYS A 18 -5.35 -2.91 -12.89
C CYS A 18 -5.87 -3.33 -11.52
N GLY A 19 -5.78 -2.46 -10.52
CA GLY A 19 -6.20 -2.72 -9.15
C GLY A 19 -5.40 -3.77 -8.36
N ARG A 20 -4.42 -4.47 -8.93
CA ARG A 20 -3.73 -5.59 -8.26
C ARG A 20 -2.86 -5.24 -7.05
N CYS A 21 -2.59 -3.96 -6.82
CA CYS A 21 -1.77 -3.49 -5.71
C CYS A 21 -2.61 -2.64 -4.75
N ASN A 22 -3.89 -2.99 -4.60
CA ASN A 22 -4.79 -2.30 -3.69
C ASN A 22 -4.72 -2.89 -2.28
N ILE A 23 -4.68 -2.02 -1.27
CA ILE A 23 -4.89 -2.37 0.13
C ILE A 23 -6.05 -1.52 0.61
N GLY A 24 -7.21 -2.16 0.81
CA GLY A 24 -8.46 -1.44 1.07
C GLY A 24 -8.78 -0.44 -0.05
N SER A 25 -8.75 0.85 0.29
CA SER A 25 -9.00 1.97 -0.62
C SER A 25 -7.74 2.62 -1.20
N LYS A 26 -6.55 2.18 -0.80
CA LYS A 26 -5.25 2.70 -1.21
C LYS A 26 -4.62 1.83 -2.29
N PHE A 27 -3.83 2.40 -3.18
CA PHE A 27 -3.05 1.67 -4.17
C PHE A 27 -1.55 1.88 -3.93
N ILE A 28 -0.80 0.81 -3.72
CA ILE A 28 0.65 0.91 -3.48
C ILE A 28 1.38 1.59 -4.66
N CYS A 29 0.94 1.34 -5.90
CA CYS A 29 1.58 1.98 -7.06
C CYS A 29 1.28 3.48 -7.23
N LEU A 30 0.26 4.03 -6.54
CA LEU A 30 -0.12 5.44 -6.64
C LEU A 30 0.10 6.20 -5.33
N ASP A 31 -0.43 5.66 -4.23
CA ASP A 31 -0.27 6.20 -2.88
C ASP A 31 1.13 5.95 -2.32
N GLY A 32 1.87 5.01 -2.91
CA GLY A 32 3.29 4.77 -2.65
C GLY A 32 3.56 3.40 -2.05
N PRO A 33 4.81 2.92 -2.16
CA PRO A 33 5.27 1.75 -1.42
C PRO A 33 5.61 2.11 0.03
N VAL A 34 5.85 3.38 0.36
CA VAL A 34 6.32 3.83 1.67
C VAL A 34 5.14 4.22 2.54
N PHE A 35 4.97 3.55 3.68
CA PHE A 35 3.92 3.84 4.65
C PHE A 35 4.50 4.00 6.06
N SER A 36 3.91 4.90 6.83
CA SER A 36 4.17 4.98 8.26
C SER A 36 3.42 3.89 9.03
N LEU A 37 3.93 3.53 10.20
CA LEU A 37 3.24 2.59 11.09
C LEU A 37 1.83 3.07 11.49
N ALA A 38 1.61 4.38 11.55
CA ALA A 38 0.28 4.94 11.82
C ALA A 38 -0.70 4.62 10.67
N GLU A 39 -0.29 4.84 9.42
CA GLU A 39 -1.10 4.51 8.25
C GLU A 39 -1.37 3.01 8.15
N LEU A 40 -0.36 2.17 8.43
CA LEU A 40 -0.54 0.71 8.43
C LEU A 40 -1.57 0.22 9.43
N ARG A 41 -1.77 0.93 10.55
CA ARG A 41 -2.76 0.57 11.57
C ARG A 41 -4.19 0.89 11.15
N ASP A 42 -4.37 1.83 10.24
CA ASP A 42 -5.68 2.21 9.69
C ASP A 42 -6.04 1.39 8.44
N LEU A 43 -5.08 0.72 7.83
CA LEU A 43 -5.31 -0.16 6.69
C LEU A 43 -5.97 -1.48 7.14
N PRO A 44 -6.86 -2.05 6.32
CA PRO A 44 -7.44 -3.35 6.61
C PRO A 44 -6.33 -4.42 6.65
N PRO A 45 -6.43 -5.41 7.57
CA PRO A 45 -5.48 -6.52 7.61
C PRO A 45 -5.48 -7.27 6.28
N GLU A 46 -4.29 -7.53 5.74
CA GLU A 46 -4.13 -8.42 4.58
C GLU A 46 -4.52 -9.85 4.99
N TRP A 47 -5.38 -10.50 4.21
CA TRP A 47 -5.73 -11.93 4.32
C TRP A 47 -5.04 -12.70 3.20
#